data_AF-A0A2I4F687-F1
#
_entry.id   AF-A0A2I4F687-F1
#
_cell.length_a   1.000
_cell.length_b   1.000
_cell.length_c   1.000
_cell.angle_alpha   90.00
_cell.angle_beta   90.00
_cell.angle_gamma   90.00
#
_symmetry.space_group_name_H-M   'P 1'
#
loop_
_entity.id
_entity.type
_entity.pdbx_description
1 polymer ?
#
loop_
_entity_poly.entity_id
_entity_poly.type
_entity_poly.pdbx_seq_one_letter_code
_entity_poly.pdbx_strand_id
1 'polypeptide(L)'
;MSSSQNPNNQPLSPTETPLVALNITTQINEKLIPSTFPQWRAQFEALLIGYDLLDYVTGVSVCPSSDDTPEYALQKTHWVQQDKLILSAILASTSTTITPLIATAKTSHETWKKLNHMYASRSRMQAMQLKEEITLIQKENRSIPEYLHVVKALADEIALIDHPISNDDLTLYILNGLGSDFREIVVPIRAREKF
;
A
#
# COMPACT_ATOMS: atom_id res chain seq x y z
N MET A 1 28.81 -60.06 27.42
CA MET A 1 27.68 -59.40 26.72
C MET A 1 27.52 -58.03 27.33
N SER A 2 28.15 -57.01 26.76
CA SER A 2 28.03 -55.62 27.21
C SER A 2 27.12 -54.90 26.21
N SER A 3 25.89 -54.62 26.63
CA SER A 3 24.96 -53.79 25.88
C SER A 3 25.28 -52.33 26.16
N SER A 4 25.91 -51.66 25.19
CA SER A 4 26.05 -50.21 25.19
C SER A 4 24.68 -49.58 24.95
N GLN A 5 24.12 -48.94 25.98
CA GLN A 5 22.97 -48.06 25.83
C GLN A 5 23.41 -46.78 25.11
N ASN A 6 22.85 -46.59 23.93
CA ASN A 6 22.94 -45.37 23.13
C ASN A 6 22.19 -44.25 23.86
N PRO A 7 22.78 -43.08 24.16
CA PRO A 7 22.04 -41.97 24.75
C PRO A 7 21.21 -41.30 23.64
N ASN A 8 20.03 -41.87 23.40
CA ASN A 8 19.08 -41.35 22.45
C ASN A 8 18.39 -40.10 23.04
N ASN A 9 18.39 -39.04 22.23
CA ASN A 9 17.29 -38.10 22.09
C ASN A 9 16.86 -37.33 23.35
N GLN A 10 17.61 -36.27 23.65
CA GLN A 10 16.98 -35.08 24.21
C GLN A 10 16.00 -34.50 23.17
N PRO A 11 14.76 -34.15 23.53
CA PRO A 11 13.93 -33.29 22.69
C PRO A 11 14.67 -31.98 22.47
N LEU A 12 14.75 -31.49 21.23
CA LEU A 12 15.24 -30.16 20.91
C LEU A 12 14.45 -29.14 21.76
N SER A 13 15.15 -28.35 22.56
CA SER A 13 14.57 -27.19 23.26
C SER A 13 13.89 -26.27 22.23
N PRO A 14 12.74 -25.66 22.56
CA PRO A 14 12.11 -24.69 21.67
C PRO A 14 13.12 -23.56 21.46
N THR A 15 13.57 -23.42 20.22
CA THR A 15 14.54 -22.39 19.84
C THR A 15 13.86 -21.04 20.07
N GLU A 16 14.32 -20.28 21.08
CA GLU A 16 13.85 -18.91 21.30
C GLU A 16 14.12 -18.13 20.01
N THR A 17 13.07 -17.81 19.27
CA THR A 17 13.19 -16.96 18.08
C THR A 17 13.69 -15.59 18.53
N PRO A 18 14.80 -15.09 17.97
CA PRO A 18 15.32 -13.79 18.38
C PRO A 18 14.41 -12.66 17.89
N LEU A 19 14.26 -11.62 18.71
CA LEU A 19 13.56 -10.40 18.31
C LEU A 19 14.32 -9.67 17.20
N VAL A 20 13.59 -9.17 16.21
CA VAL A 20 14.14 -8.40 15.09
C VAL A 20 13.79 -6.92 15.26
N ALA A 21 14.82 -6.09 15.41
CA ALA A 21 14.68 -4.63 15.44
C ALA A 21 14.97 -4.03 14.07
N LEU A 22 14.03 -3.24 13.55
CA LEU A 22 14.16 -2.55 12.26
C LEU A 22 14.92 -1.23 12.44
N ASN A 23 16.03 -1.05 11.73
CA ASN A 23 16.78 0.21 11.74
C ASN A 23 16.22 1.17 10.67
N ILE A 24 15.04 1.71 10.95
CA ILE A 24 14.26 2.51 10.01
C ILE A 24 14.97 3.75 9.49
N THR A 25 15.80 4.40 10.31
CA THR A 25 16.55 5.60 9.90
C THR A 25 17.60 5.32 8.83
N THR A 26 18.01 4.06 8.67
CA THR A 26 18.97 3.62 7.65
C THR A 26 18.34 2.87 6.49
N GLN A 27 17.13 2.33 6.68
CA GLN A 27 16.47 1.42 5.73
C GLN A 27 15.36 2.11 4.92
N ILE A 28 14.83 3.25 5.40
CA ILE A 28 13.79 4.01 4.71
C ILE A 28 14.32 5.41 4.42
N ASN A 29 14.50 5.71 3.14
CA ASN A 29 15.14 6.96 2.69
C ASN A 29 14.26 8.20 2.87
N GLU A 30 12.94 8.05 2.84
CA GLU A 30 12.01 9.18 2.97
C GLU A 30 10.94 8.92 4.04
N LYS A 31 10.71 9.93 4.88
CA LYS A 31 9.62 9.88 5.87
C LYS A 31 8.27 9.88 5.16
N LEU A 32 7.33 9.13 5.72
CA LEU A 32 5.97 9.08 5.21
C LEU A 32 5.29 10.46 5.26
N ILE A 33 5.08 11.02 4.07
CA ILE A 33 4.15 12.10 3.75
C ILE A 33 3.13 11.61 2.72
N PRO A 34 2.03 12.34 2.48
CA PRO A 34 0.98 11.85 1.59
C PRO A 34 1.40 11.52 0.17
N SER A 35 2.31 12.28 -0.44
CA SER A 35 2.82 12.01 -1.78
C SER A 35 3.74 10.79 -1.86
N THR A 36 4.44 10.48 -0.76
CA THR A 36 5.43 9.38 -0.70
C THR A 36 4.81 8.05 -0.27
N PHE A 37 3.52 8.00 0.08
CA PHE A 37 2.91 6.80 0.65
C PHE A 37 3.09 5.54 -0.21
N PRO A 38 2.90 5.55 -1.54
CA PRO A 38 3.08 4.35 -2.36
C PRO A 38 4.51 3.79 -2.28
N GLN A 39 5.52 4.67 -2.37
CA GLN A 39 6.93 4.30 -2.28
C GLN A 39 7.30 3.83 -0.88
N TRP A 40 6.87 4.57 0.15
CA TRP A 40 7.08 4.20 1.55
C TRP A 40 6.46 2.83 1.85
N ARG A 41 5.24 2.57 1.39
CA ARG A 41 4.55 1.29 1.59
C ARG A 41 5.34 0.15 0.95
N ALA A 42 5.77 0.31 -0.30
CA ALA A 42 6.55 -0.71 -1.01
C ALA A 42 7.89 -1.01 -0.30
N GLN A 43 8.59 0.01 0.19
CA GLN A 43 9.83 -0.17 0.95
C GLN A 43 9.59 -0.88 2.29
N PHE A 44 8.59 -0.45 3.04
CA PHE A 44 8.27 -1.02 4.35
C PHE A 44 7.80 -2.49 4.21
N GLU A 45 6.96 -2.77 3.22
CA GLU A 45 6.49 -4.12 2.92
C GLU A 45 7.63 -5.06 2.51
N ALA A 46 8.55 -4.59 1.65
CA ALA A 46 9.74 -5.36 1.28
C ALA A 46 10.62 -5.68 2.49
N LEU A 47 10.80 -4.74 3.43
CA LEU A 47 11.53 -4.98 4.67
C LEU A 47 10.82 -6.03 5.54
N LEU A 48 9.51 -5.91 5.74
CA LEU A 48 8.75 -6.86 6.54
C LEU A 48 8.78 -8.27 5.93
N ILE A 49 8.65 -8.40 4.62
CA ILE A 49 8.79 -9.68 3.92
C ILE A 49 10.21 -10.24 4.12
N GLY A 50 11.25 -9.40 3.98
CA GLY A 50 12.64 -9.84 4.13
C GLY A 50 12.99 -10.37 5.52
N TYR A 51 12.29 -9.91 6.56
CA TYR A 51 12.48 -10.36 7.95
C TYR A 51 11.40 -11.34 8.43
N ASP A 52 10.48 -11.78 7.56
CA ASP A 52 9.34 -12.64 7.93
C ASP A 52 8.42 -12.04 9.01
N LEU A 53 8.19 -10.73 8.92
CA LEU A 53 7.39 -9.94 9.86
C LEU A 53 6.07 -9.43 9.25
N LEU A 54 5.80 -9.69 7.97
CA LEU A 54 4.62 -9.18 7.28
C LEU A 54 3.31 -9.63 7.96
N ASP A 55 3.29 -10.84 8.51
CA ASP A 55 2.11 -11.42 9.13
C ASP A 55 1.62 -10.67 10.37
N TYR A 56 2.50 -9.92 11.05
CA TYR A 56 2.12 -9.04 12.16
C TYR A 56 1.25 -7.89 11.68
N VAL A 57 1.58 -7.27 10.54
CA VAL A 57 0.86 -6.10 10.04
C VAL A 57 -0.38 -6.47 9.22
N THR A 58 -0.39 -7.64 8.57
CA THR A 58 -1.57 -8.16 7.87
C THR A 58 -2.59 -8.77 8.82
N GLY A 59 -2.16 -9.13 10.04
CA GLY A 59 -3.01 -9.73 11.07
C GLY A 59 -3.18 -11.25 10.91
N VAL A 60 -2.37 -11.88 10.06
CA VAL A 60 -2.28 -13.34 9.95
C VAL A 60 -1.65 -13.92 11.21
N SER A 61 -0.61 -13.26 11.74
CA SER A 61 0.00 -13.60 13.03
C SER A 61 -0.84 -12.98 14.15
N VAL A 62 -1.58 -13.83 14.86
CA VAL A 62 -2.45 -13.41 15.97
C VAL A 62 -1.72 -13.63 17.30
N CYS A 63 -1.86 -12.69 18.22
CA CYS A 63 -1.34 -12.81 19.58
C CYS A 63 -1.90 -14.08 20.25
N PRO A 64 -1.04 -15.01 20.72
CA PRO A 64 -1.48 -16.23 21.38
C PRO A 64 -2.38 -15.95 22.59
N SER A 65 -3.40 -16.79 22.81
CA SER A 65 -4.21 -16.74 24.03
C SER A 65 -3.33 -17.07 25.23
N SER A 66 -3.62 -16.42 26.36
CA SER A 66 -3.03 -16.79 27.64
C SER A 66 -3.76 -18.02 28.17
N ASP A 67 -3.40 -19.19 27.65
CA ASP A 67 -3.66 -20.46 28.31
C ASP A 67 -2.59 -20.64 29.42
N ASP A 68 -2.92 -21.36 30.51
CA ASP A 68 -2.11 -21.43 31.75
C ASP A 68 -0.75 -22.15 31.62
N THR A 69 -0.28 -22.41 30.39
CA THR A 69 1.01 -23.08 30.16
C THR A 69 2.15 -22.06 30.02
N PRO A 70 3.32 -22.26 30.68
CA PRO A 70 4.46 -21.36 30.59
C PRO A 70 4.97 -21.09 29.15
N GLU A 71 4.81 -22.05 28.25
CA GLU A 71 5.21 -21.94 26.84
C GLU A 71 4.38 -20.89 26.09
N TYR A 72 3.06 -20.87 26.27
CA TYR A 72 2.18 -19.86 25.66
C TYR A 72 2.45 -18.46 26.21
N ALA A 73 2.78 -18.34 27.50
CA ALA A 73 3.15 -17.06 28.10
C ALA A 73 4.43 -16.48 27.49
N LEU A 74 5.41 -17.35 27.17
CA LEU A 74 6.65 -16.94 26.49
C LEU A 74 6.38 -16.50 25.05
N GLN A 75 5.60 -17.29 24.29
CA GLN A 75 5.22 -16.97 22.91
C GLN A 75 4.42 -15.66 22.83
N LYS A 76 3.49 -15.43 23.77
CA LYS A 76 2.74 -14.18 23.90
C LYS A 76 3.65 -12.99 24.17
N THR A 77 4.57 -13.14 25.12
CA THR A 77 5.56 -12.09 25.44
C THR A 77 6.38 -11.73 24.21
N HIS A 78 6.91 -12.74 23.51
CA HIS A 78 7.67 -12.56 22.28
C HIS A 78 6.84 -11.85 21.20
N TRP A 79 5.62 -12.33 20.93
CA TRP A 79 4.73 -11.71 19.94
C TRP A 79 4.47 -10.23 20.25
N VAL A 80 4.16 -9.92 21.51
CA VAL A 80 3.90 -8.54 21.94
C VAL A 80 5.14 -7.68 21.76
N GLN A 81 6.32 -8.17 22.14
CA GLN A 81 7.57 -7.43 21.96
C GLN A 81 7.86 -7.16 20.49
N GLN A 82 7.71 -8.17 19.63
CA GLN A 82 7.93 -8.03 18.20
C GLN A 82 6.93 -7.04 17.55
N ASP A 83 5.64 -7.13 17.90
CA ASP A 83 4.62 -6.16 17.44
C ASP A 83 4.98 -4.72 17.84
N LYS A 84 5.48 -4.51 19.07
CA LYS A 84 5.90 -3.18 19.54
C LYS A 84 7.13 -2.64 18.83
N LEU A 85 8.08 -3.50 18.46
CA LEU A 85 9.23 -3.09 17.64
C LEU A 85 8.77 -2.65 16.25
N ILE A 86 7.87 -3.39 15.62
CA ILE A 86 7.30 -3.03 14.31
C ILE A 86 6.49 -1.72 14.41
N LEU A 87 5.66 -1.58 15.45
CA LEU A 87 4.89 -0.35 15.67
C LEU A 87 5.81 0.87 15.86
N SER A 88 6.86 0.73 16.67
CA SER A 88 7.86 1.77 16.87
C SER A 88 8.54 2.15 15.55
N ALA A 89 8.89 1.16 14.74
CA ALA A 89 9.46 1.35 13.42
C ALA A 89 8.52 2.11 12.47
N ILE A 90 7.23 1.75 12.42
CA ILE A 90 6.23 2.49 11.62
C ILE A 90 6.17 3.93 12.10
N LEU A 91 6.01 4.17 13.41
CA LEU A 91 5.94 5.52 13.97
C LEU A 91 7.18 6.36 13.63
N ALA A 92 8.38 5.79 13.78
CA ALA A 92 9.65 6.46 13.47
C ALA A 92 9.81 6.81 11.99
N SER A 93 9.21 6.00 11.10
CA SER A 93 9.21 6.24 9.65
C SER A 93 8.21 7.31 9.21
N THR A 94 7.33 7.77 10.11
CA THR A 94 6.32 8.78 9.78
C THR A 94 6.81 10.22 9.98
N SER A 95 6.29 11.15 9.17
CA SER A 95 6.43 12.58 9.43
C SER A 95 5.59 13.01 10.63
N THR A 96 5.97 14.12 11.26
CA THR A 96 5.28 14.70 12.43
C THR A 96 3.82 15.06 12.15
N THR A 97 3.43 15.22 10.89
CA THR A 97 2.03 15.44 10.47
C THR A 97 1.20 14.15 10.53
N ILE A 98 1.81 13.00 10.26
CA ILE A 98 1.11 11.71 10.20
C ILE A 98 1.12 10.99 11.56
N THR A 99 2.18 11.16 12.37
CA THR A 99 2.30 10.50 13.68
C THR A 99 1.05 10.67 14.57
N PRO A 100 0.44 11.87 14.73
CA PRO A 100 -0.75 12.04 15.56
C PRO A 100 -1.97 11.27 15.04
N LEU A 101 -2.06 11.06 13.72
CA LEU A 101 -3.17 10.34 13.08
C LEU A 101 -3.13 8.86 13.41
N ILE A 102 -1.96 8.31 13.71
CA ILE A 102 -1.78 6.88 14.02
C ILE A 102 -1.41 6.61 15.48
N ALA A 103 -1.13 7.63 16.29
CA ALA A 103 -0.71 7.50 17.68
C ALA A 103 -1.71 6.77 18.59
N THR A 104 -3.00 6.71 18.22
CA THR A 104 -4.02 6.01 18.99
C THR A 104 -4.08 4.50 18.72
N ALA A 105 -3.40 4.01 17.67
CA ALA A 105 -3.34 2.60 17.35
C ALA A 105 -2.46 1.84 18.35
N LYS A 106 -2.94 0.69 18.81
CA LYS A 106 -2.28 -0.11 19.83
C LYS A 106 -1.34 -1.15 19.24
N THR A 107 -1.53 -1.55 18.00
CA THR A 107 -0.74 -2.60 17.34
C THR A 107 -0.19 -2.13 16.00
N SER A 108 0.82 -2.83 15.52
CA SER A 108 1.34 -2.62 14.16
C SER A 108 0.26 -2.87 13.11
N HIS A 109 -0.57 -3.91 13.28
CA HIS A 109 -1.73 -4.21 12.44
C HIS A 109 -2.73 -3.06 12.35
N GLU A 110 -3.18 -2.52 13.49
CA GLU A 110 -4.14 -1.41 13.53
C GLU A 110 -3.58 -0.18 12.80
N THR A 111 -2.29 0.10 13.01
CA THR A 111 -1.58 1.20 12.38
C THR A 111 -1.51 1.02 10.86
N TRP A 112 -1.08 -0.16 10.41
CA TRP A 112 -0.97 -0.52 9.01
C TRP A 112 -2.32 -0.41 8.29
N LYS A 113 -3.38 -0.94 8.89
CA LYS A 113 -4.75 -0.84 8.38
C LYS A 113 -5.21 0.61 8.28
N LYS A 114 -4.96 1.43 9.30
CA LYS A 114 -5.36 2.84 9.33
C LYS A 114 -4.67 3.66 8.25
N LEU A 115 -3.36 3.46 8.07
CA LEU A 115 -2.58 4.12 7.00
C LEU A 115 -3.12 3.72 5.62
N ASN A 116 -3.26 2.43 5.35
CA ASN A 116 -3.79 1.95 4.06
C ASN A 116 -5.19 2.49 3.78
N HIS A 117 -6.08 2.52 4.77
CA HIS A 117 -7.42 3.08 4.60
C HIS A 117 -7.41 4.58 4.30
N MET A 118 -6.63 5.36 5.04
CA MET A 118 -6.53 6.81 4.89
C MET A 118 -5.96 7.22 3.52
N TYR A 119 -4.99 6.48 3.01
CA TYR A 119 -4.41 6.78 1.69
C TYR A 119 -5.22 6.19 0.54
N ALA A 120 -5.91 5.07 0.74
CA ALA A 120 -6.90 4.60 -0.22
C ALA A 120 -8.07 5.58 -0.38
N SER A 121 -8.58 6.17 0.71
CA SER A 121 -9.63 7.20 0.62
C SER A 121 -9.14 8.46 -0.10
N ARG A 122 -7.92 8.92 0.21
CA ARG A 122 -7.29 10.06 -0.47
C ARG A 122 -7.06 9.80 -1.96
N SER A 123 -6.49 8.65 -2.31
CA SER A 123 -6.29 8.24 -3.71
C SER A 123 -7.63 8.21 -4.46
N ARG A 124 -8.69 7.62 -3.88
CA ARG A 124 -10.04 7.64 -4.50
C ARG A 124 -10.58 9.06 -4.71
N MET A 125 -10.42 9.95 -3.73
CA MET A 125 -10.86 11.35 -3.85
C MET A 125 -10.10 12.08 -4.95
N GLN A 126 -8.78 11.91 -5.00
CA GLN A 126 -7.94 12.49 -6.05
C GLN A 126 -8.31 11.94 -7.43
N ALA A 127 -8.56 10.62 -7.54
CA ALA A 127 -9.03 10.00 -8.76
C ALA A 127 -10.38 10.55 -9.21
N MET A 128 -11.31 10.82 -8.28
CA MET A 128 -12.58 11.46 -8.61
C MET A 128 -12.39 12.88 -9.16
N GLN A 129 -11.52 13.69 -8.53
CA GLN A 129 -11.21 15.05 -8.98
C GLN A 129 -10.57 15.05 -10.38
N LEU A 130 -9.57 14.21 -10.61
CA LEU A 130 -8.92 14.10 -11.92
C LEU A 130 -9.88 13.56 -12.99
N LYS A 131 -10.79 12.64 -12.63
CA LYS A 131 -11.84 12.15 -13.54
C LYS A 131 -12.88 13.22 -13.87
N GLU A 132 -13.19 14.11 -12.94
CA GLU A 132 -14.03 15.27 -13.21
C GLU A 132 -13.31 16.22 -14.19
N GLU A 133 -12.03 16.50 -13.96
CA GLU A 133 -11.22 17.36 -14.82
C GLU A 133 -11.11 16.81 -16.26
N ILE A 134 -10.80 15.52 -16.43
CA ILE A 134 -10.72 14.89 -17.75
C ILE A 134 -12.09 14.80 -18.45
N THR A 135 -13.20 14.82 -17.70
CA THR A 135 -14.55 14.84 -18.28
C THR A 135 -14.92 16.23 -18.76
N LEU A 136 -14.49 17.27 -18.04
CA LEU A 136 -14.80 18.67 -18.33
C LEU A 136 -13.83 19.29 -19.35
N ILE A 137 -12.68 18.67 -19.62
CA ILE A 137 -11.69 19.22 -20.52
C ILE A 137 -12.20 19.31 -21.96
N GLN A 138 -12.16 20.52 -22.51
CA GLN A 138 -12.48 20.80 -23.89
C GLN A 138 -11.23 21.29 -24.64
N LYS A 139 -11.16 20.92 -25.92
CA LYS A 139 -10.16 21.43 -26.87
C LYS A 139 -10.23 22.95 -26.91
N GLU A 140 -11.42 23.51 -27.08
CA GLU A 140 -11.66 24.95 -27.25
C GLU A 140 -10.70 25.56 -28.30
N ASN A 141 -9.96 26.59 -27.90
CA ASN A 141 -8.99 27.32 -28.73
C ASN A 141 -7.61 26.63 -28.81
N ARG A 142 -7.39 25.48 -28.15
CA ARG A 142 -6.14 24.73 -28.23
C ARG A 142 -6.01 24.00 -29.56
N SER A 143 -4.78 23.79 -30.01
CA SER A 143 -4.53 22.83 -31.09
C SER A 143 -4.86 21.40 -30.63
N ILE A 144 -5.17 20.51 -31.57
CA ILE A 144 -5.39 19.09 -31.28
C ILE A 144 -4.20 18.45 -30.51
N PRO A 145 -2.92 18.64 -30.91
CA PRO A 145 -1.82 18.03 -30.19
C PRO A 145 -1.68 18.57 -28.75
N GLU A 146 -1.91 19.86 -28.52
CA GLU A 146 -1.91 20.44 -27.17
C GLU A 146 -3.04 19.85 -26.31
N TYR A 147 -4.25 19.73 -26.87
CA TYR A 147 -5.38 19.11 -26.19
C TYR A 147 -5.10 17.65 -25.82
N LEU A 148 -4.61 16.85 -26.77
CA LEU A 148 -4.25 15.44 -26.54
C LEU A 148 -3.14 15.30 -25.49
N HIS A 149 -2.18 16.23 -25.46
CA HIS A 149 -1.13 16.22 -24.45
C HIS A 149 -1.70 16.41 -23.04
N VAL A 150 -2.63 17.36 -22.84
CA VAL A 150 -3.25 17.58 -21.53
C VAL A 150 -4.11 16.38 -21.10
N VAL A 151 -4.91 15.83 -22.01
CA VAL A 151 -5.72 14.64 -21.71
C VAL A 151 -4.84 13.45 -21.32
N LYS A 152 -3.72 13.26 -22.02
CA LYS A 152 -2.74 12.22 -21.68
C LYS A 152 -2.09 12.45 -20.31
N ALA A 153 -1.70 13.69 -20.00
CA ALA A 153 -1.12 14.02 -18.70
C ALA A 153 -2.09 13.69 -17.55
N LEU A 154 -3.38 14.03 -17.69
CA LEU A 154 -4.41 13.68 -16.71
C LEU A 154 -4.58 12.16 -16.58
N ALA A 155 -4.59 11.42 -17.70
CA ALA A 155 -4.68 9.96 -17.68
C ALA A 155 -3.45 9.31 -16.99
N ASP A 156 -2.25 9.84 -17.24
CA ASP A 156 -1.01 9.38 -16.61
C ASP A 156 -1.02 9.65 -15.08
N GLU A 157 -1.53 10.81 -14.65
CA GLU A 157 -1.70 11.12 -13.21
C GLU A 157 -2.72 10.20 -12.52
N ILE A 158 -3.82 9.89 -13.21
CA ILE A 158 -4.84 8.95 -12.72
C ILE A 158 -4.26 7.53 -12.60
N ALA A 159 -3.39 7.12 -13.53
CA ALA A 159 -2.70 5.85 -13.47
C ALA A 159 -1.69 5.80 -12.31
N LEU A 160 -0.99 6.90 -12.03
CA LEU A 160 0.02 7.00 -10.96
C LEU A 160 -0.57 6.75 -9.55
N ILE A 161 -1.86 7.01 -9.36
CA ILE A 161 -2.57 6.78 -8.09
C ILE A 161 -3.33 5.45 -8.06
N ASP A 162 -2.93 4.47 -8.88
CA ASP A 162 -3.51 3.13 -9.01
C ASP A 162 -4.96 3.10 -9.53
N HIS A 163 -5.38 4.08 -10.33
CA HIS A 163 -6.74 4.16 -10.90
C HIS A 163 -6.79 4.29 -12.44
N PRO A 164 -5.99 3.54 -13.21
CA PRO A 164 -5.83 3.76 -14.66
C PRO A 164 -7.15 3.76 -15.44
N ILE A 165 -7.23 4.63 -16.46
CA ILE A 165 -8.36 4.71 -17.40
C ILE A 165 -8.13 3.70 -18.53
N SER A 166 -9.18 2.99 -18.95
CA SER A 166 -9.09 2.10 -20.12
C SER A 166 -8.87 2.90 -21.41
N ASN A 167 -8.26 2.29 -22.42
CA ASN A 167 -8.06 2.99 -23.70
C ASN A 167 -9.40 3.40 -24.36
N ASP A 168 -10.45 2.61 -24.17
CA ASP A 168 -11.78 2.88 -24.71
C ASP A 168 -12.42 4.09 -24.01
N ASP A 169 -12.35 4.12 -22.67
CA ASP A 169 -12.83 5.28 -21.89
C ASP A 169 -12.01 6.54 -22.21
N LEU A 170 -10.69 6.41 -22.37
CA LEU A 170 -9.82 7.52 -22.76
C LEU A 170 -10.19 8.07 -24.14
N THR A 171 -10.47 7.18 -25.10
CA THR A 171 -10.94 7.56 -26.44
C THR A 171 -12.28 8.29 -26.35
N LEU A 172 -13.20 7.81 -25.51
CA LEU A 172 -14.48 8.48 -25.28
C LEU A 172 -14.30 9.90 -24.69
N TYR A 173 -13.43 10.08 -23.71
CA TYR A 173 -13.11 11.40 -23.14
C TYR A 173 -12.55 12.35 -24.20
N ILE A 174 -11.60 11.89 -25.01
CA ILE A 174 -11.02 12.66 -26.12
C ILE A 174 -12.12 13.09 -27.10
N LEU A 175 -12.95 12.15 -27.56
CA LEU A 175 -14.00 12.42 -28.53
C LEU A 175 -15.07 13.38 -27.98
N ASN A 176 -15.33 13.36 -26.67
CA ASN A 176 -16.26 14.29 -26.02
C ASN A 176 -15.72 15.73 -25.96
N GLY A 177 -14.41 15.92 -25.78
CA GLY A 177 -13.81 17.25 -25.64
C GLY A 177 -13.40 17.93 -26.96
N LEU A 178 -13.44 17.24 -28.10
CA LEU A 178 -13.07 17.83 -29.41
C LEU A 178 -14.02 18.94 -29.90
N GLY A 179 -15.25 19.02 -29.38
CA GLY A 179 -16.23 20.05 -29.74
C GLY A 179 -17.00 19.79 -31.04
N SER A 180 -17.88 20.73 -31.41
CA SER A 180 -18.82 20.58 -32.54
C SER A 180 -18.14 20.44 -33.90
N ASP A 181 -16.99 21.07 -34.08
CA ASP A 181 -16.28 21.15 -35.36
C ASP A 181 -15.78 19.78 -35.84
N PHE A 182 -15.72 18.80 -34.94
CA PHE A 182 -15.27 17.44 -35.22
C PHE A 182 -16.41 16.41 -35.16
N ARG A 183 -17.67 16.83 -34.92
CA ARG A 183 -18.81 15.89 -34.77
C ARG A 183 -19.00 14.98 -35.98
N GLU A 184 -18.78 15.48 -37.20
CA GLU A 184 -18.93 14.68 -38.42
C GLU A 184 -17.92 13.53 -38.52
N ILE A 185 -16.75 13.67 -37.88
CA ILE A 185 -15.69 12.64 -37.84
C ILE A 185 -15.87 11.72 -36.62
N VAL A 186 -16.36 12.25 -35.50
CA VAL A 186 -16.58 11.51 -34.25
C VAL A 186 -17.72 10.47 -34.37
N VAL A 187 -18.78 10.80 -35.11
CA VAL A 187 -19.98 9.93 -35.23
C VAL A 187 -19.67 8.56 -35.86
N PRO A 188 -18.94 8.45 -37.00
CA PRO A 188 -18.56 7.16 -37.57
C PRO A 188 -17.64 6.31 -36.66
N ILE A 189 -16.75 6.95 -35.89
CA ILE A 189 -15.80 6.25 -35.01
C ILE A 189 -16.54 5.57 -33.85
N ARG A 190 -17.47 6.29 -33.19
CA ARG A 190 -18.31 5.72 -32.12
C ARG A 190 -19.22 4.58 -32.59
N ALA A 191 -19.62 4.58 -33.86
CA ALA A 191 -20.43 3.51 -34.43
C ALA A 191 -19.63 2.20 -34.61
N ARG A 192 -18.30 2.29 -34.70
CA ARG A 192 -17.42 1.12 -34.88
C ARG A 192 -16.99 0.46 -33.57
N GLU A 193 -16.98 1.20 -32.45
CA GLU A 193 -16.66 0.65 -31.12
C GLU A 193 -17.81 -0.17 -30.50
N LYS A 194 -19.01 -0.13 -31.09
CA LYS A 194 -20.20 -0.84 -30.59
C LYS A 194 -20.39 -2.26 -31.17
N PHE A 195 -19.40 -2.80 -31.88
CA PHE A 195 -19.41 -4.13 -32.49
C PHE A 195 -18.14 -4.89 -32.15
#